data_AF-A0A176QCR2-F1
#
_entry.id   AF-A0A176QCR2-F1
#
_cell.length_a   1.000
_cell.length_b   1.000
_cell.length_c   1.000
_cell.angle_alpha   90.00
_cell.angle_beta   90.00
_cell.angle_gamma   90.00
#
_symmetry.space_group_name_H-M   'P 1'
#
loop_
_entity.id
_entity.type
_entity.pdbx_description
1 polymer ?
#
loop_
_entity_poly.entity_id
_entity_poly.type
_entity_poly.pdbx_seq_one_letter_code
_entity_poly.pdbx_strand_id
1 'polypeptide(L)' 'MAKHIPKDRTGLSLGYRALWRTRYVLYTFFGPATQSGMRDPHYRMRAERLERVNAARAAQGLEPVEDVDPRTR' A
#
# COMPACT_ATOMS: atom_id res chain seq x y z
N MET A 1 -8.25 1.16 -8.78
CA MET A 1 -6.85 1.66 -8.77
C MET A 1 -6.54 2.17 -7.37
N ALA A 2 -5.44 1.73 -6.76
CA ALA A 2 -5.20 1.93 -5.32
C ALA A 2 -4.96 3.42 -4.95
N LYS A 3 -6.01 4.10 -4.48
CA LYS A 3 -6.04 5.51 -4.10
C LYS A 3 -5.68 5.71 -2.62
N HIS A 4 -5.90 4.71 -1.77
CA HIS A 4 -5.68 4.80 -0.33
C HIS A 4 -4.58 3.87 0.17
N ILE A 5 -3.99 4.21 1.30
CA ILE A 5 -3.03 3.34 1.98
C ILE A 5 -3.86 2.28 2.73
N PRO A 6 -3.74 0.98 2.41
CA PRO A 6 -4.56 -0.06 3.06
C PRO A 6 -4.38 -0.01 4.59
N LYS A 7 -5.45 0.09 5.37
CA LYS A 7 -5.32 0.13 6.84
C LYS A 7 -4.96 -1.24 7.42
N ASP A 8 -5.34 -2.30 6.72
CA ASP A 8 -5.09 -3.68 7.10
C ASP A 8 -3.58 -4.01 7.15
N ARG A 9 -3.20 -4.81 8.16
CA ARG A 9 -1.84 -5.21 8.50
C ARG A 9 -1.66 -6.73 8.46
N THR A 10 -2.68 -7.47 8.03
CA THR A 10 -2.67 -8.93 7.97
C THR A 10 -1.45 -9.44 7.20
N GLY A 11 -0.67 -10.31 7.84
CA GLY A 11 0.57 -10.90 7.31
C GLY A 11 1.73 -9.94 7.01
N LEU A 12 1.63 -8.67 7.42
CA LEU A 12 2.71 -7.70 7.22
C LEU A 12 3.63 -7.66 8.44
N SER A 13 4.90 -8.05 8.27
CA SER A 13 5.90 -8.01 9.33
C SER A 13 6.22 -6.57 9.79
N LEU A 14 6.65 -6.41 11.04
CA LEU A 14 7.07 -5.12 11.60
C LEU A 14 8.21 -4.48 10.78
N GLY A 15 9.19 -5.28 10.37
CA GLY A 15 10.30 -4.83 9.52
C GLY A 15 9.83 -4.35 8.15
N TYR A 16 8.91 -5.09 7.51
CA TYR A 16 8.32 -4.64 6.24
C TYR A 16 7.59 -3.31 6.40
N ARG A 17 6.80 -3.15 7.47
CA ARG A 17 6.06 -1.91 7.74
C ARG A 17 6.98 -0.72 7.94
N ALA A 18 8.08 -0.90 8.68
CA ALA A 18 9.08 0.14 8.91
C ALA A 18 9.74 0.56 7.59
N LEU A 19 10.26 -0.41 6.83
CA LEU A 19 10.90 -0.16 5.54
C LEU A 19 9.95 0.51 4.52
N TRP A 20 8.70 0.04 4.45
CA TRP A 20 7.68 0.63 3.58
C TRP A 20 7.43 2.09 3.94
N ARG A 21 7.33 2.42 5.24
CA ARG A 21 7.13 3.81 5.68
C ARG A 21 8.34 4.69 5.37
N THR A 22 9.56 4.18 5.57
CA THR A 22 10.80 4.89 5.21
C THR A 22 10.85 5.19 3.71
N ARG A 23 10.53 4.22 2.84
CA ARG A 23 10.46 4.43 1.39
C ARG A 23 9.40 5.44 1.00
N TYR A 24 8.23 5.40 1.64
CA TYR A 24 7.16 6.34 1.39
C TYR A 24 7.64 7.77 1.72
N VAL A 25 8.23 7.97 2.90
CA VAL A 25 8.78 9.26 3.33
C VAL A 25 9.89 9.74 2.39
N LEU A 26 10.82 8.86 2.01
CA LEU A 26 11.87 9.16 1.04
C LEU A 26 11.29 9.65 -0.28
N TYR A 27 10.26 9.01 -0.83
CA TYR A 27 9.61 9.49 -2.07
C TYR A 27 8.80 10.77 -1.86
N THR A 28 8.34 11.08 -0.65
CA THR A 28 7.69 12.36 -0.38
C THR A 28 8.70 13.52 -0.36
N PHE A 29 9.91 13.31 0.19
CA PHE A 29 10.92 14.37 0.33
C PHE A 29 11.92 14.43 -0.83
N PHE A 30 12.30 13.29 -1.37
CA PHE A 30 13.30 13.12 -2.43
C PHE A 30 12.69 12.52 -3.71
N GLY A 31 11.36 12.43 -3.79
CA GLY A 31 10.70 11.99 -5.01
C GLY A 31 10.87 13.01 -6.12
N PRO A 32 11.00 12.55 -7.38
CA PRO A 32 11.04 13.44 -8.52
C PRO A 32 9.77 14.30 -8.54
N ALA A 33 9.93 15.61 -8.37
CA ALA A 33 8.88 16.60 -8.12
C ALA A 33 7.80 16.73 -9.21
N THR A 34 7.82 15.89 -10.25
CA THR A 34 7.01 16.03 -11.46
C THR A 34 6.34 14.73 -11.95
N GLN A 35 6.40 13.61 -11.22
CA GLN A 35 5.71 12.38 -11.65
C GLN A 35 4.29 12.28 -11.06
N SER A 36 3.34 12.99 -11.68
CA SER A 36 1.90 12.80 -11.44
C SER A 36 1.35 11.60 -12.24
N GLY A 37 0.35 10.89 -11.70
CA GLY A 37 -0.38 9.81 -12.39
C GLY A 37 0.27 8.41 -12.27
N MET A 38 0.25 7.62 -13.35
CA MET A 38 0.69 6.21 -13.37
C MET A 38 2.19 6.00 -13.03
N ARG A 39 2.97 7.09 -13.02
CA ARG A 39 4.38 7.12 -12.65
C ARG A 39 4.63 7.52 -11.19
N ASP A 40 3.57 7.75 -10.40
CA ASP A 40 3.67 8.03 -8.97
C ASP A 40 4.29 6.82 -8.23
N PRO A 41 5.48 6.96 -7.61
CA PRO A 41 6.09 5.90 -6.80
C PRO A 41 5.16 5.43 -5.67
N HIS A 42 4.34 6.34 -5.13
CA HIS A 42 3.40 6.01 -4.06
C HIS A 42 2.26 5.11 -4.55
N TYR A 43 1.83 5.23 -5.81
CA TYR A 43 0.83 4.33 -6.40
C TYR A 43 1.30 2.89 -6.39
N ARG A 44 2.52 2.64 -6.90
CA ARG A 44 3.12 1.30 -6.91
C ARG A 44 3.26 0.74 -5.51
N MET A 45 3.71 1.56 -4.57
CA MET A 45 3.84 1.15 -3.17
C MET A 45 2.51 0.78 -2.50
N ARG A 46 1.41 1.47 -2.83
CA ARG A 46 0.06 1.13 -2.32
C ARG A 46 -0.43 -0.18 -2.93
N ALA A 47 -0.26 -0.37 -4.24
CA ALA A 47 -0.64 -1.60 -4.94
C ALA A 47 0.11 -2.82 -4.41
N GLU A 48 1.44 -2.75 -4.32
CA GLU A 48 2.27 -3.84 -3.77
C GLU A 48 1.87 -4.21 -2.34
N ARG A 49 1.53 -3.20 -1.52
CA ARG A 49 1.08 -3.45 -0.15
C ARG A 49 -0.28 -4.14 -0.12
N LEU A 50 -1.20 -3.75 -0.98
CA LEU A 50 -2.52 -4.38 -1.11
C LEU A 50 -2.40 -5.85 -1.54
N GLU A 51 -1.57 -6.13 -2.54
CA GLU A 51 -1.30 -7.50 -3.00
C GLU A 51 -0.74 -8.38 -1.88
N ARG A 52 0.20 -7.87 -1.09
CA ARG A 52 0.75 -8.61 0.07
C ARG A 52 -0.30 -8.88 1.14
N VAL A 53 -1.16 -7.90 1.44
CA VAL A 53 -2.27 -8.09 2.39
C VAL A 53 -3.24 -9.13 1.87
N ASN A 54 -3.60 -9.06 0.59
CA ASN A 54 -4.54 -10.00 -0.01
C ASN A 54 -3.96 -11.42 -0.10
N ALA A 55 -2.67 -11.56 -0.40
CA ALA A 55 -1.97 -12.84 -0.37
C ALA A 55 -1.96 -13.44 1.05
N ALA A 56 -1.67 -12.62 2.07
CA ALA A 56 -1.70 -13.06 3.46
C ALA A 56 -3.11 -13.44 3.94
N ARG A 57 -4.13 -12.67 3.52
CA ARG A 57 -5.53 -12.96 3.82
C ARG A 57 -6.01 -14.23 3.15
N ALA A 58 -5.66 -14.44 1.88
CA ALA A 58 -5.96 -15.67 1.16
C ALA A 58 -5.32 -16.89 1.84
N ALA A 59 -4.07 -16.78 2.31
CA ALA A 59 -3.42 -17.84 3.08
C ALA A 59 -4.12 -18.15 4.42
N GLN A 60 -4.91 -17.20 4.95
CA GLN A 60 -5.72 -17.36 6.15
C GLN A 60 -7.19 -17.71 5.85
N GLY A 61 -7.56 -17.92 4.58
CA GLY A 61 -8.95 -18.16 4.16
C GLY A 61 -9.87 -16.95 4.30
N LEU A 62 -9.31 -15.74 4.38
CA LEU A 62 -10.07 -14.48 4.49
C LEU A 62 -10.32 -13.87 3.12
N GLU A 63 -11.48 -13.21 2.98
CA GLU A 63 -11.83 -12.44 1.79
C GLU A 63 -10.79 -11.34 1.49
N PRO A 64 -10.47 -11.09 0.20
CA PRO A 64 -9.57 -10.01 -0.21
C PRO A 64 -10.07 -8.64 0.25
N VAL A 65 -9.13 -7.76 0.60
CA VAL A 65 -9.44 -6.35 0.84
C VAL A 65 -9.40 -5.64 -0.52
N GLU A 66 -10.51 -5.03 -0.88
CA GLU A 66 -10.53 -4.05 -1.97
C GLU A 66 -10.02 -2.70 -1.45
N ASP A 67 -9.32 -1.96 -2.31
CA ASP A 67 -8.95 -0.58 -2.02
C ASP A 67 -10.18 0.34 -2.21
N VAL A 68 -11.09 0.26 -1.25
CA VAL A 68 -12.30 1.11 -1.17
C VAL A 68 -12.05 2.21 -0.15
N ASP A 69 -12.42 3.45 -0.49
CA ASP A 69 -12.30 4.59 0.42
C ASP A 69 -13.08 4.29 1.72
N PRO A 70 -12.44 4.32 2.90
CA PRO A 70 -13.13 4.07 4.17
C PRO A 70 -14.23 5.09 4.50
N ARG A 71 -14.42 6.14 3.70
CA ARG A 71 -15.50 7.13 3.83
C ARG A 71 -16.76 6.80 3.01
N THR A 72 -16.73 5.80 2.14
CA THR A 72 -17.86 5.44 1.26
C THR A 72 -18.53 4.12 1.66
N ARG A 73 -18.43 3.72 2.93
CA ARG A 73 -19.06 2.51 3.46
C ARG A 73 -20.11 2.85 4.51
#